data_AF-A0A8X7CTZ7-F1
#
_entry.id   AF-A0A8X7CTZ7-F1
#
_cell.length_a   1.000
_cell.length_b   1.000
_cell.length_c   1.000
_cell.angle_alpha   90.00
_cell.angle_beta   90.00
_cell.angle_gamma   90.00
#
_symmetry.space_group_name_H-M   'P 1'
#
loop_
_entity.id
_entity.type
_entity.pdbx_description
1 polymer ?
#
loop_
_entity_poly.entity_id
_entity_poly.type
_entity_poly.pdbx_seq_one_letter_code
_entity_poly.pdbx_strand_id
1 'polypeptide(L)'
;MAHENAQLTIVLPTILMGFRVTWKEDLQAATSEMIYGAPIRLPGEFLCPSKPSADPVTFEGRLGESMQRLSLPTTRNHGQHTIFVSKDLATCSHVFLRTDSFRKGLQPPYEGPYVQKRCSGS
;
A
#
# COMPACT_ATOMS: atom_id res chain seq x y z
N MET A 1 18.07 17.95 -8.00
CA MET A 1 16.97 18.45 -7.14
C MET A 1 16.71 17.40 -6.08
N ALA A 2 17.34 17.52 -4.91
CA ALA A 2 17.32 16.51 -3.85
C ALA A 2 16.96 17.18 -2.51
N HIS A 3 15.84 17.90 -2.50
CA HIS A 3 15.34 18.53 -1.30
C HIS A 3 13.85 18.20 -1.18
N GLU A 4 13.55 17.03 -0.60
CA GLU A 4 12.21 16.67 -0.06
C GLU A 4 12.18 15.26 0.61
N ASN A 5 13.24 14.43 0.50
CA ASN A 5 13.27 13.09 1.12
C ASN A 5 13.61 13.07 2.63
N ALA A 6 14.03 14.18 3.23
CA ALA A 6 14.46 14.22 4.64
C ALA A 6 13.30 14.01 5.63
N GLN A 7 12.08 14.37 5.24
CA GLN A 7 10.89 14.26 6.10
C GLN A 7 10.41 12.81 6.23
N LEU A 8 10.61 11.96 5.22
CA LEU A 8 10.19 10.56 5.29
C LEU A 8 10.92 9.80 6.39
N THR A 9 12.21 10.02 6.59
CA THR A 9 12.99 9.36 7.66
C THR A 9 12.46 9.72 9.06
N ILE A 10 11.89 10.92 9.22
CA ILE A 10 11.33 11.42 10.48
C ILE A 10 9.90 10.93 10.67
N VAL A 11 9.10 10.87 9.61
CA VAL A 11 7.67 10.54 9.67
C VAL A 11 7.42 9.02 9.58
N LEU A 12 8.31 8.26 8.94
CA LEU A 12 8.18 6.82 8.74
C LEU A 12 8.05 6.03 10.05
N PRO A 13 8.84 6.29 11.13
CA PRO A 13 8.65 5.62 12.40
C PRO A 13 7.24 5.84 12.98
N THR A 14 6.70 7.05 12.85
CA THR A 14 5.35 7.41 13.33
C THR A 14 4.27 6.70 12.52
N ILE A 15 4.40 6.66 11.20
CA ILE A 15 3.47 5.93 10.32
C ILE A 15 3.47 4.43 10.65
N LEU A 16 4.66 3.82 10.77
CA LEU A 16 4.80 2.40 11.10
C LEU A 16 4.25 2.07 12.50
N MET A 17 4.41 2.99 13.46
CA MET A 17 3.80 2.84 14.78
C MET A 17 2.27 2.86 14.67
N GLY A 18 1.71 3.79 13.90
CA GLY A 18 0.27 3.86 13.62
C GLY A 18 -0.26 2.53 13.09
N PHE A 19 0.35 1.97 12.05
CA PHE A 19 -0.05 0.68 11.49
C PHE A 19 0.01 -0.51 12.47
N ARG A 20 0.85 -0.44 13.51
CA ARG A 20 0.96 -1.51 14.51
C ARG A 20 -0.12 -1.43 15.58
N VAL A 21 -0.62 -0.23 15.86
CA VAL A 21 -1.63 0.04 16.90
C VAL A 21 -3.04 0.19 16.29
N THR A 22 -3.16 0.39 14.97
CA THR A 22 -4.46 0.45 14.29
C THR A 22 -5.23 -0.85 14.51
N TRP A 23 -6.44 -0.70 15.05
CA TRP A 23 -7.43 -1.76 15.13
C TRP A 23 -7.84 -2.20 13.73
N LYS A 24 -7.80 -3.50 13.46
CA LYS A 24 -8.28 -4.06 12.20
C LYS A 24 -9.54 -4.88 12.43
N GLU A 25 -10.67 -4.39 11.92
CA GLU A 25 -11.99 -5.01 12.11
C GLU A 25 -12.03 -6.46 11.62
N ASP A 26 -11.39 -6.77 10.49
CA ASP A 26 -11.33 -8.14 9.93
C ASP A 26 -10.68 -9.16 10.88
N LEU A 27 -9.74 -8.72 11.71
CA LEU A 27 -9.00 -9.57 12.64
C LEU A 27 -9.49 -9.42 14.09
N GLN A 28 -10.40 -8.48 14.35
CA GLN A 28 -10.84 -8.07 15.69
C GLN A 28 -9.68 -7.89 16.68
N ALA A 29 -8.55 -7.37 16.20
CA ALA A 29 -7.34 -7.18 17.00
C ALA A 29 -6.42 -6.14 16.33
N ALA A 30 -5.57 -5.49 17.13
CA ALA A 30 -4.45 -4.73 16.61
C ALA A 30 -3.23 -5.64 16.33
N THR A 31 -2.40 -5.28 15.35
CA THR A 31 -1.18 -6.04 15.00
C THR A 31 -0.24 -6.19 16.20
N SER A 32 -0.16 -5.17 17.05
CA SER A 32 0.60 -5.20 18.30
C SER A 32 0.03 -6.18 19.33
N GLU A 33 -1.28 -6.26 19.48
CA GLU A 33 -1.95 -7.22 20.37
C GLU A 33 -1.70 -8.66 19.91
N MET A 34 -1.72 -8.92 18.60
CA MET A 34 -1.45 -10.25 18.06
C MET A 34 0.00 -10.71 18.28
N ILE A 35 0.98 -9.80 18.23
CA ILE A 35 2.39 -10.13 18.35
C ILE A 35 2.83 -10.20 19.82
N TYR A 36 2.37 -9.25 20.64
CA TYR A 36 2.82 -9.07 22.02
C TYR A 36 1.81 -9.53 23.06
N GLY A 37 0.61 -9.95 22.66
CA GLY A 37 -0.47 -10.38 23.56
C GLY A 37 -1.13 -9.25 24.33
N ALA A 38 -0.75 -8.00 24.08
CA ALA A 38 -1.28 -6.81 24.75
C ALA A 38 -1.17 -5.57 23.85
N PRO A 39 -2.06 -4.58 24.01
CA PRO A 39 -1.96 -3.33 23.28
C PRO A 39 -0.71 -2.55 23.70
N ILE A 40 0.05 -2.05 22.72
CA ILE A 40 1.21 -1.20 22.97
C ILE A 40 0.74 0.22 23.29
N ARG A 41 1.10 0.71 24.48
CA ARG A 41 0.89 2.11 24.85
C ARG A 41 1.83 3.02 24.05
N LEU A 42 1.26 4.05 23.42
CA LEU A 42 2.04 4.96 22.60
C LEU A 42 2.82 5.96 23.49
N PRO A 43 4.01 6.43 23.08
CA PRO A 43 4.77 7.44 23.84
C PRO A 43 3.99 8.74 24.15
N GLY A 44 2.98 9.08 23.34
CA GLY A 44 2.07 10.21 23.60
C GLY A 44 1.04 9.97 24.70
N GLU A 45 0.79 8.71 25.06
CA GLU A 45 -0.10 8.29 26.16
C GLU A 45 0.59 8.40 27.54
N PHE A 46 1.92 8.54 27.53
CA PHE A 46 2.75 8.80 28.72
C PHE A 46 2.98 10.28 29.02
N LEU A 47 2.58 11.17 28.11
CA LEU A 47 2.69 12.61 28.33
C LEU A 47 1.56 13.03 29.28
N CYS A 48 1.87 13.20 30.56
CA CYS A 48 0.99 13.90 31.50
C CYS A 48 0.48 15.20 30.88
N PRO A 49 -0.74 15.67 31.19
CA PRO A 49 -1.26 16.92 30.63
C PRO A 49 -0.34 18.08 31.04
N SER A 50 0.56 18.47 30.14
CA SER A 50 1.37 19.67 30.30
C SER A 50 0.46 20.86 30.05
N LYS A 51 0.53 21.84 30.95
CA LYS A 51 -0.28 23.06 31.02
C LYS A 51 -0.68 23.62 29.64
N PRO A 52 -1.94 24.05 29.44
CA PRO A 52 -2.39 24.60 28.17
C PRO A 52 -1.78 26.00 27.97
N SER A 53 -0.63 26.08 27.30
CA SER A 53 -0.08 27.36 26.84
C SER A 53 -0.15 27.52 25.31
N ALA A 54 -0.81 26.60 24.62
CA ALA A 54 -1.12 26.70 23.20
C ALA A 54 -2.63 26.81 23.06
N ASP A 55 -3.10 27.86 22.38
CA ASP A 55 -4.53 28.08 22.15
C ASP A 55 -5.14 26.87 21.44
N PRO A 56 -6.07 26.13 22.07
CA PRO A 56 -6.56 24.85 21.56
C PRO A 56 -7.17 24.99 20.16
N VAL A 57 -7.77 26.14 19.86
CA VAL A 57 -8.35 26.49 18.55
C VAL A 57 -7.31 26.47 17.43
N THR A 58 -6.08 26.95 17.70
CA THR A 58 -5.02 26.98 16.70
C THR A 58 -4.40 25.60 16.47
N PHE A 59 -4.32 24.78 17.53
CA PHE A 59 -3.81 23.42 17.43
C PHE A 59 -4.77 22.50 16.67
N GLU A 60 -6.07 22.57 16.97
CA GLU A 60 -7.11 21.82 16.27
C GLU A 60 -7.16 22.16 14.77
N GLY A 61 -7.05 23.45 14.42
CA GLY A 61 -6.99 23.89 13.02
C GLY A 61 -5.78 23.33 12.28
N ARG A 62 -4.59 23.38 12.89
CA ARG A 62 -3.35 22.85 12.28
C ARG A 62 -3.35 21.32 12.16
N LEU A 63 -3.93 20.62 13.14
CA LEU A 63 -4.08 19.18 13.11
C LEU A 63 -5.06 18.75 12.01
N GLY A 64 -6.20 19.43 11.90
CA GLY A 64 -7.19 19.21 10.84
C GLY A 64 -6.59 19.40 9.44
N GLU A 65 -5.83 20.48 9.25
CA GLU A 65 -5.13 20.74 7.99
C GLU A 65 -4.09 19.65 7.67
N SER A 66 -3.33 19.21 8.67
CA SER A 66 -2.32 18.17 8.51
C SER A 66 -2.96 16.81 8.16
N MET A 67 -4.06 16.45 8.81
CA MET A 67 -4.81 15.22 8.53
C MET A 67 -5.46 15.25 7.15
N GLN A 68 -6.02 16.39 6.73
CA GLN A 68 -6.58 16.55 5.37
C GLN A 68 -5.50 16.38 4.28
N ARG A 69 -4.28 16.85 4.52
CA ARG A 69 -3.13 16.63 3.61
C ARG A 69 -2.67 15.16 3.60
N LEU A 70 -2.88 14.43 4.69
CA LEU A 70 -2.52 13.02 4.84
C LEU A 70 -3.63 12.05 4.40
N SER A 71 -4.83 12.54 4.10
CA SER A 71 -5.92 11.73 3.58
C SER A 71 -5.47 11.01 2.32
N LEU A 72 -5.38 9.69 2.42
CA LEU A 72 -5.03 8.81 1.32
C LEU A 72 -6.05 9.02 0.20
N PRO A 73 -5.61 9.26 -1.05
CA PRO A 73 -6.54 9.33 -2.17
C PRO A 73 -7.32 8.02 -2.26
N THR A 74 -8.63 8.11 -2.53
CA THR A 74 -9.51 6.97 -2.74
C THR A 74 -8.81 5.94 -3.60
N THR A 75 -8.58 4.76 -3.04
CA THR A 75 -7.94 3.66 -3.75
C THR A 75 -8.75 3.37 -5.01
N ARG A 76 -8.19 3.69 -6.18
CA ARG A 76 -8.77 3.32 -7.46
C ARG A 76 -8.94 1.80 -7.42
N ASN A 77 -10.17 1.32 -7.52
CA ASN A 77 -10.49 -0.09 -7.37
C ASN A 77 -9.76 -0.89 -8.48
N HIS A 78 -8.57 -1.43 -8.17
CA HIS A 78 -7.75 -2.21 -9.11
C HIS A 78 -8.33 -3.62 -9.35
N GLY A 79 -9.40 -3.99 -8.64
CA GLY A 79 -10.00 -5.33 -8.67
C GLY A 79 -10.91 -5.62 -9.87
N GLN A 80 -11.30 -4.61 -10.66
CA GLN A 80 -12.20 -4.79 -11.81
C GLN A 80 -11.48 -4.63 -13.15
N HIS A 81 -10.32 -5.26 -13.31
CA HIS A 81 -9.73 -5.40 -14.63
C HIS A 81 -10.43 -6.54 -15.38
N THR A 82 -11.29 -6.22 -16.34
CA THR A 82 -11.73 -7.22 -17.32
C THR A 82 -10.52 -7.63 -18.14
N ILE A 83 -10.16 -8.91 -18.08
CA ILE A 83 -9.07 -9.45 -18.88
C ILE A 83 -9.58 -9.50 -20.33
N PHE A 84 -9.00 -8.68 -21.20
CA PHE A 84 -9.29 -8.74 -22.63
C PHE A 84 -8.59 -9.96 -23.23
N VAL A 85 -9.37 -10.96 -23.63
CA VAL A 85 -8.87 -12.15 -24.34
C VAL A 85 -9.33 -12.06 -25.79
N SER A 86 -8.37 -12.06 -26.73
CA SER A 86 -8.69 -12.10 -28.15
C SER A 86 -9.36 -13.43 -28.51
N LYS A 87 -10.41 -13.39 -29.35
CA LYS A 87 -11.10 -14.59 -29.84
C LYS A 87 -10.17 -15.49 -30.66
N ASP A 88 -9.20 -14.88 -31.34
CA ASP A 88 -8.22 -15.60 -32.15
C ASP A 88 -7.29 -16.46 -31.31
N LEU A 89 -7.19 -16.18 -30.00
CA LEU A 89 -6.49 -17.04 -29.07
C LEU A 89 -7.07 -18.45 -29.07
N ALA A 90 -8.32 -18.73 -29.47
CA ALA A 90 -8.80 -20.11 -29.56
C ALA A 90 -8.23 -20.88 -30.77
N THR A 91 -7.78 -20.16 -31.79
CA THR A 91 -7.40 -20.70 -33.11
C THR A 91 -5.90 -20.58 -33.38
N CYS A 92 -5.17 -19.77 -32.59
CA CYS A 92 -3.73 -19.61 -32.71
C CYS A 92 -2.98 -20.94 -32.45
N SER A 93 -2.01 -21.26 -33.31
CA SER A 93 -1.13 -22.42 -33.10
C SER A 93 -0.03 -22.13 -32.08
N HIS A 94 0.46 -20.89 -32.05
CA HIS A 94 1.54 -20.46 -31.19
C HIS A 94 1.23 -19.12 -30.51
N VAL A 95 1.75 -18.96 -29.30
CA VAL A 95 1.66 -17.73 -28.51
C VAL A 95 3.04 -17.29 -28.05
N PHE A 96 3.23 -15.98 -27.92
CA PHE A 96 4.40 -15.38 -27.32
C PHE A 96 4.04 -14.91 -25.91
N LEU A 97 4.83 -15.33 -24.91
CA LEU A 97 4.59 -15.01 -23.51
C LEU A 97 5.43 -13.83 -23.08
N ARG A 98 4.84 -12.88 -22.36
CA ARG A 98 5.55 -11.72 -21.83
C ARG A 98 6.25 -12.09 -20.52
N THR A 99 7.56 -11.88 -20.46
CA THR A 99 8.35 -12.09 -19.24
C THR A 99 8.60 -10.75 -18.56
N ASP A 100 7.92 -10.46 -17.44
CA ASP A 100 8.04 -9.18 -16.70
C ASP A 100 9.18 -9.14 -15.67
N SER A 101 10.17 -10.04 -15.77
CA SER A 101 11.37 -9.98 -14.96
C SER A 101 12.27 -8.80 -15.34
N PHE A 102 13.17 -8.38 -14.44
CA PHE A 102 14.20 -7.40 -14.74
C PHE A 102 15.01 -7.82 -15.98
N ARG A 103 14.87 -7.06 -17.07
CA ARG A 103 15.55 -7.35 -18.34
C ARG A 103 16.87 -6.62 -18.39
N LYS A 104 17.90 -7.29 -18.91
CA LYS A 104 19.13 -6.63 -19.34
C LYS A 104 18.82 -5.84 -20.62
N GLY A 105 19.63 -4.83 -20.94
CA GLY A 105 19.43 -4.01 -22.14
C GLY A 105 19.30 -4.86 -23.41
N LEU A 106 18.37 -4.48 -24.28
CA LEU A 106 18.06 -5.11 -25.58
C LEU A 106 17.49 -6.55 -25.54
N GLN A 107 16.96 -7.02 -24.41
CA GLN A 107 16.22 -8.30 -24.39
C GLN A 107 14.78 -8.13 -24.88
N PRO A 108 14.28 -9.02 -25.76
CA PRO A 108 12.91 -8.95 -26.26
C PRO A 108 11.91 -9.13 -25.10
N PRO A 109 10.75 -8.44 -25.14
CA PRO A 109 9.75 -8.56 -24.07
C PRO A 109 9.06 -9.89 -23.95
N TYR A 110 9.12 -10.64 -25.04
CA TYR A 110 8.32 -11.82 -25.27
C TYR A 110 9.23 -13.00 -25.57
N GLU A 111 8.93 -14.12 -24.94
CA GLU A 111 9.54 -15.42 -25.18
C GLU A 111 8.60 -16.29 -26.02
N GLY A 112 9.17 -17.23 -26.78
CA GLY A 112 8.42 -18.14 -27.64
C GLY A 112 8.80 -18.00 -29.11
N PRO A 113 8.17 -18.80 -30.00
CA PRO A 113 6.78 -19.25 -29.95
C PRO A 113 6.53 -20.53 -29.12
N TYR A 114 5.48 -20.51 -28.28
CA TYR A 114 5.01 -21.69 -27.55
C TYR A 114 3.72 -22.25 -28.16
N VAL A 115 3.61 -23.57 -28.28
CA VAL A 115 2.37 -24.21 -28.76
C VAL A 115 1.26 -23.99 -27.74
N GLN A 116 0.13 -23.46 -28.21
CA GLN A 116 -1.01 -23.28 -27.34
C GLN A 116 -1.62 -24.64 -26.97
N LYS A 117 -1.64 -24.95 -25.67
CA LYS A 117 -2.42 -26.07 -25.15
C LYS A 117 -3.87 -25.61 -24.99
N ARG A 118 -4.80 -26.32 -25.62
CA ARG A 118 -6.23 -26.10 -25.45
C ARG A 118 -6.57 -26.34 -23.97
N CYS A 119 -6.90 -25.29 -23.22
CA CYS A 119 -7.42 -25.44 -21.87
C CYS A 119 -8.81 -26.09 -21.98
N SER A 120 -8.95 -27.34 -21.56
CA SER A 120 -10.25 -27.95 -21.29
C SER A 120 -10.81 -27.27 -20.04
N GLY A 121 -11.61 -26.23 -20.22
CA GLY A 121 -12.31 -25.56 -19.13
C GLY A 121 -13.31 -26.52 -18.48
N SER A 122 -13.10 -26.77 -17.19
CA SER A 122 -14.12 -27.22 -16.22
C SER A 122 -14.65 -25.99 -15.49
#